data_AF-A0A532U2T3-F1
#
_entry.id   AF-A0A532U2T3-F1
#
_cell.length_a   1.000
_cell.length_b   1.000
_cell.length_c   1.000
_cell.angle_alpha   90.00
_cell.angle_beta   90.00
_cell.angle_gamma   90.00
#
_symmetry.space_group_name_H-M   'P 1'
#
loop_
_entity.id
_entity.type
_entity.pdbx_description
1 polymer ?
#
loop_
_entity_poly.entity_id
_entity_poly.type
_entity_poly.pdbx_seq_one_letter_code
_entity_poly.pdbx_strand_id
1 'polypeptide(L)'
;MAGQPLVGEMTQHDKIVAASSHAALILPLLGTVVPLVIWTIRGRKSPIVAFQALQAVVYQLISVLGGSVIPAPLICIFYLVSMCNGEYPAPEPSSEPPFIDDPFLFLVTLVLLYLLVVGFYLLLAAFTVLGLMAWLGYVVYGLYGAVATLQGQDFRYAIIGPRLERYLQEI
;
A
#
# COMPACT_ATOMS: atom_id res chain seq x y z
N MET A 1 10.41 -17.97 -23.78
CA MET A 1 9.39 -19.00 -24.11
C MET A 1 8.11 -18.58 -23.42
N ALA A 2 7.13 -18.09 -24.18
CA ALA A 2 5.81 -17.79 -23.65
C ALA A 2 5.13 -19.12 -23.28
N GLY A 3 4.71 -19.28 -22.03
CA GLY A 3 3.92 -20.44 -21.62
C GLY A 3 2.66 -20.53 -22.48
N GLN A 4 2.30 -21.75 -22.88
CA GLN A 4 1.05 -21.97 -23.59
C GLN A 4 -0.11 -21.38 -22.74
N PRO A 5 -1.04 -20.62 -23.34
CA PRO A 5 -2.18 -20.08 -22.60
C PRO A 5 -2.93 -21.24 -21.93
N LEU A 6 -3.40 -21.06 -20.69
CA LEU A 6 -4.23 -22.05 -20.00
C LEU A 6 -5.48 -22.29 -20.87
N VAL A 7 -5.51 -23.44 -21.56
CA VAL A 7 -6.44 -23.67 -22.68
C VAL A 7 -7.85 -23.90 -22.15
N GLY A 8 -8.73 -22.89 -22.32
CA GLY A 8 -10.17 -22.99 -22.13
C GLY A 8 -10.85 -21.64 -22.40
N GLU A 9 -11.92 -21.61 -23.19
CA GLU A 9 -12.67 -20.37 -23.39
C GLU A 9 -13.32 -19.94 -22.05
N MET A 10 -13.05 -18.72 -21.59
CA MET A 10 -13.69 -18.21 -20.38
C MET A 10 -15.17 -17.96 -20.63
N THR A 11 -16.03 -18.66 -19.89
CA THR A 11 -17.46 -18.37 -19.87
C THR A 11 -17.71 -16.94 -19.35
N GLN A 12 -18.84 -16.33 -19.70
CA GLN A 12 -19.21 -15.00 -19.17
C GLN A 12 -19.19 -14.95 -17.63
N HIS A 13 -19.63 -16.03 -17.00
CA HIS A 13 -19.62 -16.17 -15.55
C HIS A 13 -18.21 -16.27 -14.97
N ASP A 14 -17.27 -16.90 -15.68
CA ASP A 14 -15.86 -16.92 -15.27
C ASP A 14 -15.20 -15.56 -15.43
N LYS A 15 -15.54 -14.80 -16.47
CA LYS A 15 -15.06 -13.41 -16.66
C LYS A 15 -15.48 -12.51 -15.51
N ILE A 16 -16.76 -12.55 -15.12
CA ILE A 16 -17.28 -11.75 -14.01
C ILE A 16 -16.58 -12.12 -12.70
N VAL A 17 -16.46 -13.42 -12.39
CA VAL A 17 -15.84 -13.88 -11.14
C VAL A 17 -14.34 -13.58 -11.09
N ALA A 18 -13.62 -13.77 -12.19
CA ALA A 18 -12.21 -13.42 -12.28
C ALA A 18 -12.00 -11.90 -12.19
N ALA A 19 -12.80 -11.09 -12.89
CA ALA A 19 -12.73 -9.62 -12.79
C ALA A 19 -13.05 -9.12 -11.36
N SER A 20 -14.00 -9.75 -10.68
CA SER A 20 -14.36 -9.42 -9.29
C SER A 20 -13.19 -9.61 -8.33
N SER A 21 -12.32 -10.59 -8.60
CA SER A 21 -11.09 -10.82 -7.83
C SER A 21 -10.16 -9.60 -7.82
N HIS A 22 -10.04 -8.91 -8.96
CA HIS A 22 -9.25 -7.68 -9.08
C HIS A 22 -10.00 -6.44 -8.59
N ALA A 23 -11.31 -6.34 -8.87
CA ALA A 23 -12.13 -5.20 -8.45
C ALA A 23 -12.25 -5.09 -6.92
N ALA A 24 -12.18 -6.22 -6.21
CA ALA A 24 -12.21 -6.28 -4.75
C ALA A 24 -11.10 -5.44 -4.08
N LEU A 25 -10.03 -5.11 -4.81
CA LEU A 25 -8.97 -4.20 -4.40
C LEU A 25 -9.46 -2.84 -3.83
N ILE A 26 -10.63 -2.37 -4.26
CA ILE A 26 -11.22 -1.11 -3.76
C ILE A 26 -11.52 -1.18 -2.25
N LEU A 27 -11.70 -2.39 -1.69
CA LEU A 27 -11.94 -2.61 -0.27
C LEU A 27 -10.62 -2.98 0.42
N PRO A 28 -9.97 -2.07 1.16
CA PRO A 28 -8.73 -2.39 1.84
C PRO A 28 -8.94 -3.54 2.85
N LEU A 29 -7.96 -4.43 3.00
CA LEU A 29 -8.00 -5.68 3.78
C LEU A 29 -9.04 -6.73 3.34
N LEU A 30 -10.32 -6.36 3.24
CA LEU A 30 -11.39 -7.27 2.81
C LEU A 30 -11.24 -7.70 1.35
N GLY A 31 -10.64 -6.84 0.54
CA GLY A 31 -10.39 -7.07 -0.87
C GLY A 31 -9.57 -8.32 -1.13
N THR A 32 -8.65 -8.69 -0.24
CA THR A 32 -7.80 -9.90 -0.38
C THR A 32 -8.59 -11.17 -0.07
N VAL A 33 -9.61 -11.08 0.79
CA VAL A 33 -10.45 -12.23 1.17
C VAL A 33 -11.29 -12.69 -0.02
N VAL A 34 -11.84 -11.76 -0.79
CA VAL A 34 -12.67 -12.07 -1.97
C VAL A 34 -11.98 -13.00 -2.98
N PRO A 35 -10.80 -12.67 -3.55
CA PRO A 35 -10.11 -13.52 -4.50
C PRO A 35 -9.62 -14.83 -3.85
N LEU A 36 -9.32 -14.85 -2.54
CA LEU A 36 -8.98 -16.09 -1.84
C LEU A 36 -10.17 -17.04 -1.76
N VAL A 37 -11.35 -16.53 -1.41
CA VAL A 37 -12.61 -17.29 -1.40
C VAL A 37 -12.96 -17.77 -2.82
N ILE A 38 -12.79 -16.93 -3.83
CA ILE A 38 -13.00 -17.31 -5.23
C ILE A 38 -12.04 -18.43 -5.63
N TRP A 39 -10.74 -18.29 -5.34
CA TRP A 39 -9.73 -19.29 -5.66
C TRP A 39 -10.03 -20.64 -5.00
N THR A 40 -10.39 -20.66 -3.71
CA THR A 40 -10.72 -21.90 -2.99
C THR A 40 -11.98 -22.61 -3.53
N ILE A 41 -13.02 -21.87 -3.91
CA ILE A 41 -14.29 -22.45 -4.36
C ILE A 41 -14.27 -22.80 -5.86
N ARG A 42 -13.71 -21.92 -6.70
CA ARG A 42 -13.78 -22.00 -8.17
C ARG A 42 -12.48 -22.45 -8.81
N GLY A 43 -11.34 -22.36 -8.12
CA GLY A 43 -10.03 -22.64 -8.70
C GLY A 43 -9.88 -24.08 -9.19
N ARG A 44 -10.56 -25.05 -8.56
CA ARG A 44 -10.59 -26.44 -9.02
C ARG A 44 -11.45 -26.67 -10.26
N LYS A 45 -12.40 -25.78 -10.55
CA LYS A 45 -13.36 -25.90 -11.66
C LYS A 45 -12.90 -25.17 -12.91
N SER A 46 -12.13 -24.09 -12.76
CA SER A 46 -11.61 -23.30 -13.87
C SER A 46 -10.18 -22.85 -13.57
N PRO A 47 -9.17 -23.41 -14.27
CA PRO A 47 -7.76 -23.03 -14.10
C PRO A 47 -7.51 -21.54 -14.36
N ILE A 48 -8.24 -20.94 -15.31
CA ILE A 48 -8.12 -19.52 -15.64
C ILE A 48 -8.63 -18.64 -14.50
N VAL A 49 -9.79 -18.99 -13.90
CA VAL A 49 -10.28 -18.29 -12.71
C VAL A 49 -9.32 -18.49 -11.54
N ALA A 50 -8.74 -19.68 -11.39
CA ALA A 50 -7.74 -19.94 -10.36
C ALA A 50 -6.54 -19.01 -10.49
N PHE A 51 -6.02 -18.87 -11.71
CA PHE A 51 -4.87 -18.01 -12.01
C PHE A 51 -5.19 -16.53 -11.72
N GLN A 52 -6.29 -15.98 -12.25
CA GLN A 52 -6.67 -14.58 -12.05
C GLN A 52 -6.94 -14.27 -10.56
N ALA A 53 -7.62 -15.17 -9.85
CA ALA A 53 -7.89 -15.01 -8.43
C ALA A 53 -6.60 -15.05 -7.60
N LEU A 54 -5.70 -16.00 -7.86
CA LEU A 54 -4.44 -16.10 -7.12
C LEU A 54 -3.47 -14.94 -7.45
N GLN A 55 -3.47 -14.46 -8.69
CA GLN A 55 -2.78 -13.22 -9.06
C GLN A 55 -3.30 -12.03 -8.25
N ALA A 56 -4.61 -11.90 -8.12
CA ALA A 56 -5.23 -10.83 -7.34
C ALA A 56 -4.90 -10.96 -5.84
N VAL A 57 -4.89 -12.16 -5.26
CA VAL A 57 -4.46 -12.39 -3.87
C VAL A 57 -3.04 -11.88 -3.66
N VAL A 58 -2.09 -12.32 -4.48
CA VAL A 58 -0.67 -11.93 -4.34
C VAL A 58 -0.49 -10.43 -4.53
N TYR A 59 -1.18 -9.84 -5.52
CA TYR A 59 -1.16 -8.41 -5.75
C TYR A 59 -1.63 -7.67 -4.49
N GLN A 60 -2.84 -7.97 -4.01
CA GLN A 60 -3.45 -7.30 -2.86
C GLN A 60 -2.65 -7.48 -1.56
N LEU A 61 -2.02 -8.64 -1.34
CA LEU A 61 -1.10 -8.85 -0.21
C LEU A 61 0.11 -7.92 -0.26
N ILE A 62 0.67 -7.65 -1.45
CA ILE A 62 1.79 -6.70 -1.60
C ILE A 62 1.34 -5.29 -1.17
N SER A 63 0.12 -4.88 -1.50
CA SER A 63 -0.38 -3.58 -1.05
C SER A 63 -0.68 -3.53 0.44
N VAL A 64 -1.21 -4.60 1.04
CA VAL A 64 -1.40 -4.65 2.51
C VAL A 64 -0.05 -4.54 3.22
N LEU A 65 0.97 -5.28 2.76
CA LEU A 65 2.31 -5.23 3.34
C LEU A 65 3.00 -3.88 3.09
N GLY A 66 3.01 -3.40 1.84
CA GLY A 66 3.64 -2.13 1.49
C GLY A 66 2.95 -0.91 2.11
N GLY A 67 1.62 -0.94 2.19
CA GLY A 67 0.79 0.14 2.74
C GLY A 67 0.76 0.19 4.26
N SER A 68 1.04 -0.90 4.97
CA SER A 68 1.12 -0.92 6.44
C SER A 68 2.53 -0.73 6.97
N VAL A 69 3.55 -1.25 6.29
CA VAL A 69 4.93 -1.23 6.79
C VAL A 69 5.61 0.14 6.61
N ILE A 70 5.22 0.91 5.59
CA ILE A 70 5.94 2.14 5.21
C ILE A 70 5.37 3.43 5.86
N PRO A 71 4.07 3.73 5.77
CA PRO A 71 3.52 4.95 6.37
C PRO A 71 3.24 4.84 7.88
N ALA A 72 2.99 3.64 8.42
CA ALA A 72 2.66 3.49 9.84
C ALA A 72 3.81 3.94 10.77
N PRO A 73 5.08 3.58 10.54
CA PRO A 73 6.18 4.06 11.39
C PRO A 73 6.35 5.58 11.32
N LEU A 74 6.16 6.20 10.16
CA LEU A 74 6.26 7.65 9.99
C LEU A 74 5.15 8.40 10.74
N ILE A 75 3.93 7.87 10.68
CA ILE A 75 2.78 8.41 11.42
C ILE A 75 2.99 8.22 12.92
N CYS A 76 3.46 7.05 13.37
CA CYS A 76 3.79 6.80 14.77
C CYS A 76 4.88 7.75 15.28
N ILE A 77 5.96 7.97 14.52
CA ILE A 77 7.02 8.92 14.87
C ILE A 77 6.45 10.33 14.98
N PHE A 78 5.61 10.75 14.04
CA PHE A 78 4.94 12.05 14.09
C PHE A 78 4.07 12.24 15.35
N TYR A 79 3.25 11.23 15.70
CA TYR A 79 2.44 11.27 16.92
C TYR A 79 3.31 11.29 18.18
N LEU A 80 4.38 10.49 18.24
CA LEU A 80 5.31 10.48 19.36
C LEU A 80 6.01 11.83 19.53
N VAL A 81 6.51 12.45 18.45
CA VAL A 81 7.10 13.78 18.48
C VAL A 81 6.08 14.83 18.94
N SER A 82 4.85 14.77 18.44
CA SER A 82 3.78 15.69 18.83
C SER A 82 3.40 15.55 20.31
N MET A 83 3.42 14.32 20.84
CA MET A 83 3.20 14.04 22.26
C MET A 83 4.36 14.48 23.15
N CYS A 84 5.60 14.37 22.69
CA CYS A 84 6.77 14.93 23.39
C CYS A 84 6.76 16.48 23.43
N ASN A 85 6.00 17.12 22.55
CA ASN A 85 5.76 18.57 22.59
C ASN A 85 4.55 18.94 23.49
N GLY A 86 3.91 17.96 24.13
CA GLY A 86 2.77 18.15 25.02
C GLY A 86 3.20 18.77 26.35
N GLU A 87 2.69 19.97 26.60
CA GLU A 87 2.67 20.68 27.88
C GLU A 87 4.03 20.79 28.58
N TYR A 88 4.78 21.86 28.25
CA TYR A 88 5.75 22.38 29.21
C TYR A 88 4.99 22.68 30.52
N PRO A 89 5.26 21.97 31.64
CA PRO A 89 4.66 22.32 32.90
C PRO A 89 4.99 23.79 33.18
N ALA A 90 4.00 24.54 33.65
CA ALA A 90 4.23 25.92 34.05
C ALA A 90 5.45 25.93 34.99
N PRO A 91 6.50 26.72 34.69
CA PRO A 91 7.74 26.66 35.44
C PRO A 91 7.44 26.91 36.92
N GLU A 92 7.89 26.02 37.80
CA GLU A 92 7.82 26.27 39.23
C GLU A 92 8.66 27.52 39.57
N PRO A 93 8.17 28.41 40.45
CA PRO A 93 8.69 29.77 40.59
C PRO A 93 10.08 29.92 41.23
N SER A 94 10.93 28.89 41.31
CA SER A 94 12.09 28.91 42.23
C SER A 94 13.43 28.31 41.78
N SER A 95 13.78 28.24 40.50
CA SER A 95 15.19 28.11 40.11
C SER A 95 15.40 28.66 38.71
N GLU A 96 16.33 29.61 38.60
CA GLU A 96 16.63 30.36 37.37
C GLU A 96 16.75 29.41 36.17
N PRO A 97 16.10 29.71 35.03
CA PRO A 97 16.21 28.86 33.85
C PRO A 97 17.69 28.76 33.44
N PRO A 98 18.15 27.63 32.87
CA PRO A 98 19.44 27.56 32.21
C PRO A 98 19.43 28.52 31.02
N PHE A 99 19.77 29.77 31.30
CA PHE A 99 19.76 30.86 30.37
C PHE A 99 21.04 30.77 29.56
N ILE A 100 20.93 30.70 28.25
CA ILE A 100 22.04 31.10 27.40
C ILE A 100 22.16 32.61 27.64
N ASP A 101 23.19 33.04 28.36
CA ASP A 101 23.41 34.45 28.75
C ASP A 101 23.52 35.42 27.56
N ASP A 102 23.57 34.89 26.34
CA ASP A 102 23.53 35.62 25.08
C ASP A 102 22.13 35.53 24.42
N PRO A 103 21.33 36.61 24.46
CA PRO A 103 20.03 36.68 23.80
C PRO A 103 20.06 36.40 22.30
N PHE A 104 21.17 36.71 21.63
CA PHE A 104 21.33 36.47 20.20
C PHE A 104 21.49 34.98 19.91
N LEU A 105 22.33 34.29 20.68
CA LEU A 105 22.53 32.84 20.54
C LEU A 105 21.25 32.05 20.85
N PHE A 106 20.47 32.49 21.84
CA PHE A 106 19.16 31.91 22.14
C PHE A 106 18.19 32.04 20.96
N LEU A 107 18.05 33.23 20.38
CA LEU A 107 17.19 33.47 19.22
C LEU A 107 17.61 32.63 18.01
N VAL A 108 18.92 32.58 17.71
CA VAL A 108 19.46 31.75 16.62
C VAL A 108 19.11 30.28 16.83
N THR A 109 19.25 29.77 18.06
CA THR A 109 18.93 28.38 18.39
C THR A 109 17.45 28.08 18.16
N LEU A 110 16.54 28.96 18.59
CA LEU A 110 15.10 28.80 18.37
C LEU A 110 14.72 28.81 16.89
N VAL A 111 15.29 29.74 16.11
CA VAL A 111 15.04 29.81 14.67
C VAL A 111 15.53 28.55 13.96
N LEU A 112 16.71 28.05 14.30
CA LEU A 112 17.25 26.82 13.71
C LEU A 112 16.38 25.60 14.05
N LEU A 113 15.92 25.48 15.30
CA LEU A 113 15.01 24.43 15.72
C LEU A 113 13.67 24.50 14.96
N TYR A 114 13.10 25.70 14.82
CA TYR A 114 11.87 25.91 14.06
C TYR A 114 12.03 25.51 12.59
N LEU A 115 13.11 25.94 11.93
CA LEU A 115 13.39 25.58 10.54
C LEU A 115 13.57 24.07 10.36
N LEU A 116 14.24 23.39 11.32
CA LEU A 116 14.41 21.94 11.31
C LEU A 116 13.05 21.22 11.41
N VAL A 117 12.17 21.68 12.29
CA VAL A 117 10.82 21.14 12.46
C VAL A 117 9.98 21.34 11.20
N VAL A 118 10.00 22.55 10.62
CA VAL A 118 9.30 22.85 9.35
C VAL A 118 9.84 21.98 8.21
N GLY A 119 11.17 21.85 8.10
CA GLY A 119 11.80 20.99 7.09
C GLY A 119 11.38 19.52 7.22
N PHE A 120 11.33 19.01 8.44
CA PHE A 120 10.83 17.66 8.72
C PHE A 120 9.36 17.48 8.29
N TYR A 121 8.50 18.47 8.56
CA TYR A 121 7.10 18.44 8.12
C TYR A 121 6.93 18.44 6.61
N LEU A 122 7.73 19.25 5.90
CA LEU A 122 7.70 19.27 4.44
C LEU A 122 8.17 17.94 3.83
N LEU A 123 9.18 17.31 4.43
CA LEU A 123 9.66 16.00 4.01
C LEU A 123 8.59 14.92 4.25
N LEU A 124 7.94 14.93 5.41
CA LEU A 124 6.83 14.03 5.74
C LEU A 124 5.69 14.19 4.73
N ALA A 125 5.28 15.44 4.46
CA ALA A 125 4.22 15.75 3.50
C ALA A 125 4.57 15.27 2.09
N ALA A 126 5.79 15.53 1.62
CA ALA A 126 6.26 15.06 0.32
C ALA A 126 6.20 13.52 0.22
N PHE A 127 6.65 12.82 1.26
CA PHE A 127 6.60 11.37 1.31
C PHE A 127 5.18 10.83 1.29
N THR A 128 4.25 11.45 2.02
CA THR A 128 2.82 11.09 2.00
C THR A 128 2.23 11.27 0.61
N VAL A 129 2.52 12.39 -0.07
CA VAL A 129 2.05 12.64 -1.44
C VAL A 129 2.56 11.56 -2.40
N LEU A 130 3.86 11.24 -2.34
CA LEU A 130 4.45 10.17 -3.17
C LEU A 130 3.82 8.81 -2.87
N GLY A 131 3.58 8.49 -1.60
CA GLY A 131 2.89 7.27 -1.18
C GLY A 131 1.46 7.18 -1.73
N LEU A 132 0.70 8.28 -1.67
CA LEU A 132 -0.65 8.35 -2.24
C LEU A 132 -0.65 8.19 -3.77
N MET A 133 0.32 8.80 -4.46
CA MET A 133 0.47 8.64 -5.91
C MET A 133 0.79 7.18 -6.28
N ALA A 134 1.69 6.53 -5.54
CA ALA A 134 2.02 5.12 -5.74
C ALA A 134 0.80 4.22 -5.47
N TRP A 135 0.06 4.48 -4.40
CA TRP A 135 -1.17 3.76 -4.07
C TRP A 135 -2.24 3.93 -5.16
N LEU A 136 -2.43 5.14 -5.67
CA LEU A 136 -3.38 5.41 -6.75
C LEU A 136 -2.99 4.66 -8.02
N GLY A 137 -1.71 4.70 -8.42
CA GLY A 137 -1.20 3.94 -9.57
C GLY A 137 -1.43 2.43 -9.41
N TYR A 138 -1.24 1.93 -8.19
CA TYR A 138 -1.52 0.53 -7.84
C TYR A 138 -3.03 0.19 -7.97
N VAL A 139 -3.92 1.03 -7.44
CA VAL A 139 -5.37 0.84 -7.61
C VAL A 139 -5.78 0.85 -9.08
N VAL A 140 -5.29 1.82 -9.86
CA VAL A 140 -5.56 1.93 -11.29
C VAL A 140 -5.09 0.68 -12.02
N TYR A 141 -3.89 0.16 -11.71
CA TYR A 141 -3.37 -1.04 -12.36
C TYR A 141 -4.15 -2.31 -12.01
N GLY A 142 -4.64 -2.43 -10.77
CA GLY A 142 -5.56 -3.51 -10.38
C GLY A 142 -6.92 -3.43 -11.08
N LEU A 143 -7.52 -2.23 -11.17
CA LEU A 143 -8.79 -2.02 -11.88
C LEU A 143 -8.66 -2.23 -13.38
N TYR A 144 -7.52 -1.83 -13.97
CA TYR A 144 -7.20 -2.18 -15.34
C TYR A 144 -7.21 -3.71 -15.54
N GLY A 145 -6.63 -4.46 -14.61
CA GLY A 145 -6.71 -5.92 -14.60
C GLY A 145 -8.14 -6.44 -14.54
N ALA A 146 -9.00 -5.85 -13.70
CA ALA A 146 -10.42 -6.20 -13.64
C ALA A 146 -11.13 -6.02 -14.99
N VAL A 147 -10.93 -4.87 -15.64
CA VAL A 147 -11.54 -4.55 -16.93
C VAL A 147 -11.01 -5.46 -18.05
N ALA A 148 -9.70 -5.68 -18.11
CA ALA A 148 -9.07 -6.55 -19.11
C ALA A 148 -9.59 -8.00 -18.99
N THR A 149 -9.65 -8.53 -17.77
CA THR A 149 -10.19 -9.87 -17.51
C THR A 149 -11.68 -9.96 -17.84
N LEU A 150 -12.46 -8.90 -17.58
CA LEU A 150 -13.88 -8.86 -17.95
C LEU A 150 -14.10 -8.89 -19.47
N GLN A 151 -13.21 -8.24 -20.22
CA GLN A 151 -13.19 -8.29 -21.69
C GLN A 151 -12.74 -9.65 -22.24
N GLY A 152 -12.29 -10.56 -21.38
CA GLY A 152 -11.76 -11.88 -21.76
C GLY A 152 -10.32 -11.83 -22.28
N GLN A 153 -9.57 -10.77 -21.95
CA GLN A 153 -8.13 -10.74 -22.18
C GLN A 153 -7.42 -11.57 -21.12
N ASP A 154 -6.33 -12.23 -21.51
CA ASP A 154 -5.42 -12.95 -20.59
C ASP A 154 -4.55 -11.96 -19.82
N PHE A 155 -5.17 -11.19 -18.93
CA PHE A 155 -4.48 -10.20 -18.12
C PHE A 155 -3.41 -10.85 -17.24
N ARG A 156 -2.24 -10.20 -17.18
CA ARG A 156 -1.12 -10.64 -16.35
C ARG A 156 -0.42 -9.44 -15.72
N TYR A 157 -0.33 -9.44 -14.40
CA TYR A 157 0.56 -8.49 -13.71
C TYR A 157 2.01 -8.72 -14.15
N ALA A 158 2.73 -7.65 -14.51
CA ALA A 158 4.05 -7.73 -15.13
C ALA A 158 5.07 -8.60 -14.36
N ILE A 159 5.04 -8.52 -13.03
CA ILE A 159 6.00 -9.21 -12.14
C ILE A 159 5.43 -10.54 -11.62
N ILE A 160 4.14 -10.57 -11.30
CA ILE A 160 3.49 -11.69 -10.61
C ILE A 160 3.06 -12.77 -11.61
N GLY A 161 2.52 -12.39 -12.76
CA GLY A 161 1.97 -13.32 -13.75
C GLY A 161 2.97 -14.39 -14.21
N PRO A 162 4.17 -14.03 -14.69
CA PRO A 162 5.15 -15.01 -15.15
C PRO A 162 5.71 -15.93 -14.05
N ARG A 163 5.64 -15.52 -12.78
CA ARG A 163 6.05 -16.38 -11.63
C ARG A 163 4.95 -17.34 -11.24
N LEU A 164 3.72 -16.85 -11.22
CA LEU A 164 2.57 -17.64 -10.82
C LEU A 164 2.22 -18.72 -11.83
N GLU A 165 2.36 -18.42 -13.13
CA GLU A 165 2.15 -19.38 -14.20
C GLU A 165 3.08 -20.58 -14.06
N ARG A 166 4.37 -20.35 -13.76
CA ARG A 166 5.34 -21.43 -13.49
C ARG A 166 4.95 -22.26 -12.28
N TYR A 167 4.57 -21.61 -11.17
CA TYR A 167 4.15 -22.32 -9.96
C TYR A 167 2.92 -23.22 -10.20
N LEU A 168 1.92 -22.74 -10.94
CA LEU A 168 0.73 -23.53 -11.26
C LEU A 168 0.99 -24.69 -12.23
N GLN A 169 2.11 -24.68 -12.96
CA GLN A 169 2.52 -25.79 -13.84
C GLN A 169 3.29 -26.88 -13.08
N GLU A 170 3.79 -26.56 -11.88
CA GLU A 170 4.58 -27.49 -11.05
C GLU A 170 3.72 -28.31 -10.07
N ILE A 171 2.46 -27.94 -9.87
CA ILE A 171 1.51 -28.60 -8.94
C ILE A 171 0.42 -29.37 -9.68
#